data_AF-A0A7J4L720-F1
#
_entry.id   AF-A0A7J4L720-F1
#
_cell.length_a   1.000
_cell.length_b   1.000
_cell.length_c   1.000
_cell.angle_alpha   90.00
_cell.angle_beta   90.00
_cell.angle_gamma   90.00
#
_symmetry.space_group_name_H-M   'P 1'
#
loop_
_entity.id
_entity.type
_entity.pdbx_description
1 polymer ?
#
loop_
_entity_poly.entity_id
_entity_poly.type
_entity_poly.pdbx_seq_one_letter_code
_entity_poly.pdbx_strand_id
1 'polypeptide(L)'
;MNHIRYLFIFISLMLAINYVSAAPQITIVSPVDAVYDTTKVFLNVTSNETVTFFMKLAKNKEEMIVAENTTVLNDYLYFKQGNHKFTIWGKNNRGETNASVSFSSSHSNPVNVTSCGFLYSSNTEYVLANNISTESYECVHIVDVTNIKFNLNQNTVNAGYLRGIRINWASNIEIYNGTISGSPVNDHWYPVILDLEGTNLRFNNLNINGFMGIYTDDMQNSIFENVVVNSSIGFFFWILNDVSFVNSTFVWNGLPPSYAFQPFADHSDLVLEEFEMKNFEYDFYLEGAYSDFFFRNTHFNLSKVYYPDWSTTTRFYRQHKVIINVSDQLNKTGSGVIEIKDTISKNSSKFKEKDNPTGNLLLATDERGIAETWLTERLFVAKTSSPVVVEDVDFSDYNITAKTWAGEDTTVQLSLASNTTISVPIHISIPVALPECTIPQLLDLNNDDTINMQDAVIILRYISGLPVTSLGSKECAGISLNPF
;
A
#
# COMPACT_ATOMS: atom_id res chain seq x y z
N MET A 1 30.34 1.04 -70.27
CA MET A 1 29.22 0.55 -69.43
C MET A 1 29.62 -0.52 -68.40
N ASN A 2 30.60 -1.40 -68.64
CA ASN A 2 30.93 -2.47 -67.69
C ASN A 2 31.63 -2.01 -66.40
N HIS A 3 32.41 -0.92 -66.41
CA HIS A 3 33.12 -0.44 -65.21
C HIS A 3 32.22 0.19 -64.14
N ILE A 4 31.06 0.74 -64.52
CA ILE A 4 30.11 1.35 -63.56
C ILE A 4 29.35 0.28 -62.76
N ARG A 5 29.11 -0.90 -63.36
CA ARG A 5 28.48 -2.04 -62.65
C ARG A 5 29.40 -2.63 -61.58
N TYR A 6 30.70 -2.75 -61.85
CA TYR A 6 31.65 -3.24 -60.85
C TYR A 6 31.85 -2.25 -59.69
N LEU A 7 31.82 -0.95 -59.94
CA LEU A 7 31.91 0.07 -58.89
C LEU A 7 30.68 0.03 -57.96
N PHE A 8 29.46 -0.12 -58.51
CA PHE A 8 28.24 -0.26 -57.70
C PHE A 8 28.24 -1.55 -56.87
N ILE A 9 28.69 -2.67 -57.43
CA ILE A 9 28.82 -3.93 -56.68
C ILE A 9 29.88 -3.78 -55.58
N PHE A 10 31.01 -3.12 -55.85
CA PHE A 10 32.07 -2.92 -54.85
C PHE A 10 31.66 -1.95 -53.73
N ILE A 11 30.90 -0.89 -54.05
CA ILE A 11 30.33 0.04 -53.05
C ILE A 11 29.23 -0.66 -52.24
N SER A 12 28.34 -1.43 -52.87
CA SER A 12 27.36 -2.24 -52.15
C SER A 12 27.99 -3.35 -51.30
N LEU A 13 29.11 -3.94 -51.73
CA LEU A 13 29.85 -4.93 -50.94
C LEU A 13 30.63 -4.26 -49.79
N MET A 14 31.20 -3.06 -50.00
CA MET A 14 31.84 -2.26 -48.94
C MET A 14 30.83 -1.69 -47.94
N LEU A 15 29.59 -1.43 -48.36
CA LEU A 15 28.48 -1.09 -47.46
C LEU A 15 27.88 -2.32 -46.75
N ALA A 16 28.02 -3.52 -47.33
CA ALA A 16 27.58 -4.78 -46.75
C ALA A 16 28.64 -5.45 -45.84
N ILE A 17 29.91 -5.06 -45.98
CA ILE A 17 31.01 -5.49 -45.12
C ILE A 17 31.09 -4.53 -43.92
N ASN A 18 30.53 -4.99 -42.79
CA ASN A 18 30.82 -4.54 -41.42
C ASN A 18 30.05 -3.34 -40.84
N TYR A 19 28.72 -3.39 -40.88
CA TYR A 19 27.95 -3.03 -39.68
C TYR A 19 27.26 -4.27 -39.12
N VAL A 20 28.04 -5.34 -38.88
CA VAL A 20 27.63 -6.34 -37.89
C VAL A 20 27.83 -5.68 -36.55
N SER A 21 26.83 -4.92 -36.14
CA SER A 21 26.76 -4.31 -34.83
C SER A 21 26.55 -5.43 -33.82
N ALA A 22 27.65 -6.01 -33.32
CA ALA A 22 27.57 -7.02 -32.28
C ALA A 22 27.02 -6.38 -31.00
N ALA A 23 26.12 -7.07 -30.31
CA ALA A 23 25.69 -6.68 -28.98
C ALA A 23 26.91 -6.54 -28.04
N PRO A 24 26.84 -5.67 -27.02
CA PRO A 24 27.94 -5.51 -26.07
C PRO A 24 28.29 -6.85 -25.41
N GLN A 25 29.55 -7.00 -25.00
CA GLN A 25 29.99 -8.16 -24.24
C GLN A 25 30.14 -7.75 -22.78
N ILE A 26 29.33 -8.33 -21.90
CA ILE A 26 29.43 -8.14 -20.45
C ILE A 26 30.01 -9.39 -19.77
N THR A 27 30.67 -9.20 -18.64
CA THR A 27 31.28 -10.27 -17.84
C THR A 27 31.06 -9.98 -16.36
N ILE A 28 30.58 -10.97 -15.61
CA ILE A 28 30.54 -10.91 -14.15
C ILE A 28 31.91 -11.36 -13.64
N VAL A 29 32.67 -10.41 -13.10
CA VAL A 29 33.99 -10.66 -12.48
C VAL A 29 33.82 -11.17 -11.04
N SER A 30 32.78 -10.69 -10.34
CA SER A 30 32.36 -11.18 -9.03
C SER A 30 30.84 -10.99 -8.88
N PRO A 31 30.10 -11.94 -8.27
CA PRO A 31 30.56 -13.21 -7.72
C PRO A 31 31.07 -14.20 -8.78
N VAL A 32 31.79 -15.24 -8.34
CA VAL A 32 32.20 -16.40 -9.15
C VAL A 32 31.49 -17.66 -8.64
N ASP A 33 31.53 -18.74 -9.43
CA ASP A 33 30.97 -20.04 -9.01
C ASP A 33 31.79 -20.66 -7.87
N ALA A 34 31.41 -20.29 -6.65
CA ALA A 34 32.06 -20.67 -5.40
C ALA A 34 31.09 -20.66 -4.22
N VAL A 35 31.56 -21.21 -3.09
CA VAL A 35 30.90 -21.12 -1.78
C VAL A 35 31.55 -19.98 -0.99
N TYR A 36 30.75 -19.02 -0.56
CA TYR A 36 31.18 -17.91 0.28
C TYR A 36 30.86 -18.19 1.76
N ASP A 37 31.74 -17.78 2.67
CA ASP A 37 31.58 -17.84 4.14
C ASP A 37 30.96 -16.56 4.72
N THR A 38 30.40 -15.72 3.86
CA THR A 38 29.81 -14.41 4.13
C THR A 38 28.42 -14.31 3.50
N THR A 39 27.59 -13.42 4.05
CA THR A 39 26.29 -13.02 3.49
C THR A 39 26.37 -11.76 2.60
N LYS A 40 27.58 -11.20 2.44
CA LYS A 40 27.88 -10.01 1.63
C LYS A 40 28.96 -10.37 0.62
N VAL A 41 28.67 -10.21 -0.67
CA VAL A 41 29.67 -10.36 -1.74
C VAL A 41 29.67 -9.15 -2.65
N PHE A 42 30.87 -8.74 -3.07
CA PHE A 42 31.04 -7.67 -4.03
C PHE A 42 30.53 -8.09 -5.42
N LEU A 43 29.66 -7.28 -6.01
CA LEU A 43 29.24 -7.36 -7.39
C LEU A 43 30.18 -6.51 -8.24
N ASN A 44 30.85 -7.14 -9.20
CA ASN A 44 31.65 -6.44 -10.19
C ASN A 44 31.31 -6.99 -11.57
N VAL A 45 30.73 -6.13 -12.40
CA VAL A 45 30.35 -6.45 -13.79
C VAL A 45 31.05 -5.48 -14.71
N THR A 46 31.74 -6.01 -15.72
CA THR A 46 32.47 -5.21 -16.70
C THR A 46 31.90 -5.41 -18.10
N SER A 47 31.92 -4.37 -18.92
CA SER A 47 31.56 -4.39 -20.33
C SER A 47 32.74 -3.96 -21.19
N ASN A 48 32.85 -4.51 -22.40
CA ASN A 48 33.87 -4.09 -23.38
C ASN A 48 33.59 -2.71 -24.00
N GLU A 49 32.36 -2.21 -23.86
CA GLU A 49 31.93 -0.89 -24.30
C GLU A 49 30.89 -0.29 -23.34
N THR A 50 30.60 1.00 -23.47
CA THR A 50 29.61 1.66 -22.63
C THR A 50 28.22 1.06 -22.82
N VAL A 51 27.57 0.70 -21.71
CA VAL A 51 26.23 0.11 -21.67
C VAL A 51 25.39 0.73 -20.56
N THR A 52 24.08 0.53 -20.66
CA THR A 52 23.17 0.58 -19.52
C THR A 52 23.05 -0.83 -18.94
N PHE A 53 23.45 -1.01 -17.68
CA PHE A 53 23.24 -2.23 -16.92
C PHE A 53 21.85 -2.23 -16.29
N PHE A 54 21.15 -3.35 -16.38
CA PHE A 54 19.78 -3.47 -15.89
C PHE A 54 19.43 -4.91 -15.52
N MET A 55 18.37 -5.06 -14.73
CA MET A 55 17.76 -6.36 -14.39
C MET A 55 16.46 -6.52 -15.14
N LYS A 56 16.13 -7.76 -15.55
CA LYS A 56 14.83 -8.10 -16.15
C LYS A 56 14.00 -8.90 -15.19
N LEU A 57 12.72 -8.54 -15.07
CA LEU A 57 11.75 -9.38 -14.41
C LEU A 57 11.55 -10.71 -15.11
N ALA A 58 11.39 -11.77 -14.31
CA ALA A 58 11.07 -13.09 -14.84
C ALA A 58 9.71 -13.10 -15.56
N LYS A 59 8.71 -12.39 -15.03
CA LYS A 59 7.29 -12.47 -15.41
C LYS A 59 6.90 -11.67 -16.66
N ASN A 60 7.22 -10.38 -16.72
CA ASN A 60 6.77 -9.45 -17.79
C ASN A 60 7.91 -8.85 -18.63
N LYS A 61 9.17 -9.17 -18.30
CA LYS A 61 10.38 -8.64 -18.97
C LYS A 61 10.61 -7.14 -18.82
N GLU A 62 9.96 -6.48 -17.87
CA GLU A 62 10.28 -5.09 -17.52
C GLU A 62 11.72 -4.96 -17.02
N GLU A 63 12.29 -3.78 -17.25
CA GLU A 63 13.70 -3.48 -17.06
C GLU A 63 13.89 -2.51 -15.91
N MET A 64 14.67 -2.90 -14.91
CA MET A 64 15.15 -1.99 -13.88
C MET A 64 16.57 -1.58 -14.19
N ILE A 65 16.77 -0.31 -14.53
CA ILE A 65 18.09 0.29 -14.72
C ILE A 65 18.84 0.31 -13.38
N VAL A 66 20.05 -0.24 -13.38
CA VAL A 66 20.95 -0.27 -12.21
C VAL A 66 22.06 0.76 -12.38
N ALA A 67 22.62 0.88 -13.59
CA ALA A 67 23.63 1.88 -13.92
C ALA A 67 23.55 2.25 -15.40
N GLU A 68 23.68 3.53 -15.70
CA GLU A 68 23.62 4.04 -17.07
C GLU A 68 24.99 4.46 -17.59
N ASN A 69 25.19 4.31 -18.90
CA ASN A 69 26.33 4.86 -19.62
C ASN A 69 27.69 4.56 -18.96
N THR A 70 27.88 3.33 -18.47
CA THR A 70 29.11 2.90 -17.80
C THR A 70 29.69 1.64 -18.45
N THR A 71 30.99 1.41 -18.25
CA THR A 71 31.66 0.16 -18.59
C THR A 71 31.81 -0.77 -17.38
N VAL A 72 31.54 -0.29 -16.16
CA VAL A 72 31.68 -1.04 -14.92
C VAL A 72 30.50 -0.76 -13.99
N LEU A 73 29.94 -1.83 -13.42
CA LEU A 73 29.02 -1.79 -12.29
C LEU A 73 29.71 -2.39 -11.07
N ASN A 74 29.80 -1.61 -10.00
CA ASN A 74 30.33 -2.04 -8.71
C ASN A 74 29.24 -1.87 -7.64
N ASP A 75 28.90 -2.95 -6.95
CA ASP A 75 27.90 -2.93 -5.88
C ASP A 75 28.11 -4.09 -4.88
N TYR A 76 27.18 -4.33 -3.98
CA TYR A 76 27.15 -5.49 -3.10
C TYR A 76 25.86 -6.29 -3.25
N LEU A 77 25.98 -7.61 -3.15
CA LEU A 77 24.86 -8.53 -3.01
C LEU A 77 24.80 -8.98 -1.55
N TYR A 78 23.63 -8.81 -0.92
CA TYR A 78 23.30 -9.36 0.39
C TYR A 78 22.33 -10.52 0.24
N PHE A 79 22.68 -11.67 0.80
CA PHE A 79 21.92 -12.91 0.63
C PHE A 79 22.04 -13.83 1.83
N LYS A 80 21.02 -14.68 2.02
CA LYS A 80 21.00 -15.70 3.07
C LYS A 80 21.79 -16.95 2.67
N GLN A 81 21.90 -17.89 3.61
CA GLN A 81 22.44 -19.22 3.35
C GLN A 81 21.72 -19.93 2.18
N GLY A 82 22.48 -20.60 1.31
CA GLY A 82 21.92 -21.41 0.22
C GLY A 82 22.53 -21.08 -1.14
N ASN A 83 21.92 -21.64 -2.19
CA ASN A 83 22.34 -21.47 -3.58
C ASN A 83 21.59 -20.31 -4.22
N HIS A 84 22.31 -19.52 -5.01
CA HIS A 84 21.85 -18.29 -5.63
C HIS A 84 22.23 -18.26 -7.11
N LYS A 85 21.42 -17.60 -7.95
CA LYS A 85 21.73 -17.39 -9.37
C LYS A 85 21.50 -15.94 -9.76
N PHE A 86 22.56 -15.16 -9.78
CA PHE A 86 22.49 -13.76 -10.21
C PHE A 86 22.53 -13.66 -11.74
N THR A 87 21.68 -12.80 -12.32
CA THR A 87 21.64 -12.52 -13.76
C THR A 87 21.53 -11.02 -13.95
N ILE A 88 22.35 -10.47 -14.85
CA ILE A 88 22.33 -9.05 -15.21
C ILE A 88 22.40 -8.88 -16.73
N TRP A 89 21.77 -7.83 -17.21
CA TRP A 89 21.70 -7.48 -18.63
C TRP A 89 22.46 -6.18 -18.89
N GLY A 90 22.93 -6.03 -20.12
CA GLY A 90 23.59 -4.82 -20.61
C GLY A 90 23.08 -4.49 -22.01
N LYS A 91 22.73 -3.23 -22.27
CA LYS A 91 22.29 -2.77 -23.59
C LYS A 91 22.95 -1.47 -24.02
N ASN A 92 23.08 -1.29 -25.32
CA ASN A 92 23.45 -0.03 -25.97
C ASN A 92 22.76 0.06 -27.35
N ASN A 93 23.18 1.00 -28.20
CA ASN A 93 22.62 1.15 -29.56
C ASN A 93 22.93 -0.02 -30.50
N ARG A 94 23.79 -0.97 -30.09
CA ARG A 94 24.20 -2.15 -30.87
C ARG A 94 23.41 -3.40 -30.52
N GLY A 95 22.69 -3.42 -29.41
CA GLY A 95 21.87 -4.54 -28.98
C GLY A 95 21.91 -4.76 -27.47
N GLU A 96 21.49 -5.95 -27.07
CA GLU A 96 21.35 -6.37 -25.67
C GLU A 96 22.08 -7.71 -25.45
N THR A 97 22.68 -7.86 -24.27
CA THR A 97 23.35 -9.07 -23.80
C THR A 97 23.02 -9.37 -22.33
N ASN A 98 23.38 -10.55 -21.84
CA ASN A 98 23.34 -10.88 -20.42
C ASN A 98 24.53 -11.73 -19.97
N ALA A 99 24.72 -11.77 -18.66
CA ALA A 99 25.60 -12.70 -17.98
C ALA A 99 24.90 -13.24 -16.73
N SER A 100 25.22 -14.49 -16.37
CA SER A 100 24.72 -15.12 -15.15
C SER A 100 25.83 -15.85 -14.42
N VAL A 101 25.73 -15.90 -13.10
CA VAL A 101 26.61 -16.69 -12.24
C VAL A 101 25.78 -17.37 -11.16
N SER A 102 26.12 -18.63 -10.86
CA SER A 102 25.58 -19.34 -9.70
C SER A 102 26.64 -19.34 -8.61
N PHE A 103 26.24 -19.15 -7.36
CA PHE A 103 27.14 -19.18 -6.20
C PHE A 103 26.35 -19.60 -4.97
N SER A 104 27.01 -19.84 -3.85
CA SER A 104 26.31 -20.20 -2.61
C SER A 104 26.91 -19.55 -1.37
N SER A 105 26.13 -19.50 -0.29
CA SER A 105 26.59 -19.10 1.04
C SER A 105 26.44 -20.23 2.04
N SER A 106 27.42 -20.36 2.91
CA SER A 106 27.37 -21.23 4.10
C SER A 106 26.98 -20.50 5.39
N HIS A 107 26.84 -19.18 5.35
CA HIS A 107 26.60 -18.33 6.53
C HIS A 107 25.09 -18.18 6.81
N SER A 108 24.68 -18.30 8.08
CA SER A 108 23.28 -18.21 8.51
C SER A 108 22.84 -16.78 8.88
N ASN A 109 21.52 -16.54 8.93
CA ASN A 109 20.88 -15.28 9.33
C ASN A 109 21.24 -14.83 10.77
N PRO A 110 21.12 -13.52 11.11
CA PRO A 110 20.64 -12.42 10.26
C PRO A 110 21.67 -11.92 9.24
N VAL A 111 21.19 -11.37 8.12
CA VAL A 111 22.07 -10.78 7.10
C VAL A 111 22.39 -9.34 7.46
N ASN A 112 23.63 -9.08 7.90
CA ASN A 112 24.07 -7.74 8.28
C ASN A 112 24.41 -6.90 7.04
N VAL A 113 23.68 -5.80 6.86
CA VAL A 113 23.91 -4.82 5.79
C VAL A 113 24.89 -3.76 6.30
N THR A 114 26.01 -3.56 5.60
CA THR A 114 27.10 -2.65 6.03
C THR A 114 27.48 -1.61 4.98
N SER A 115 26.88 -1.70 3.80
CA SER A 115 27.09 -0.85 2.64
C SER A 115 25.84 -0.91 1.76
N CYS A 116 25.65 0.08 0.89
CA CYS A 116 24.64 0.06 -0.16
C CYS A 116 24.74 -1.21 -1.04
N GLY A 117 23.61 -1.64 -1.62
CA GLY A 117 23.52 -2.74 -2.57
C GLY A 117 22.18 -3.47 -2.56
N PHE A 118 22.18 -4.67 -3.12
CA PHE A 118 20.99 -5.49 -3.34
C PHE A 118 20.65 -6.35 -2.12
N LEU A 119 19.41 -6.27 -1.64
CA LEU A 119 18.84 -7.27 -0.73
C LEU A 119 18.21 -8.39 -1.55
N TYR A 120 19.02 -9.41 -1.83
CA TYR A 120 18.80 -10.33 -2.96
C TYR A 120 17.97 -11.58 -2.60
N SER A 121 17.83 -11.93 -1.33
CA SER A 121 17.17 -13.16 -0.88
C SER A 121 15.77 -12.93 -0.28
N SER A 122 14.78 -13.65 -0.81
CA SER A 122 13.43 -13.78 -0.22
C SER A 122 13.42 -14.56 1.10
N ASN A 123 12.40 -14.36 1.95
CA ASN A 123 12.27 -14.99 3.27
C ASN A 123 13.52 -14.75 4.14
N THR A 124 13.92 -13.48 4.26
CA THR A 124 15.17 -13.09 4.91
C THR A 124 14.95 -11.86 5.77
N GLU A 125 15.59 -11.86 6.94
CA GLU A 125 15.73 -10.67 7.77
C GLU A 125 17.11 -10.04 7.53
N TYR A 126 17.09 -8.78 7.15
CA TYR A 126 18.26 -7.93 7.00
C TYR A 126 18.30 -6.93 8.15
N VAL A 127 19.49 -6.73 8.69
CA VAL A 127 19.72 -5.76 9.77
C VAL A 127 20.79 -4.79 9.31
N LEU A 128 20.47 -3.50 9.28
CA LEU A 128 21.45 -2.47 9.00
C LEU A 128 22.39 -2.33 10.21
N ALA A 129 23.67 -2.66 10.01
CA ALA A 129 24.66 -2.72 11.09
C ALA A 129 25.32 -1.36 11.39
N ASN A 130 25.29 -0.44 10.42
CA ASN A 130 25.85 0.90 10.51
C ASN A 130 25.13 1.85 9.54
N ASN A 131 25.31 3.16 9.73
CA ASN A 131 24.90 4.13 8.71
C ASN A 131 25.60 3.81 7.38
N ILE A 132 24.83 3.82 6.29
CA ILE A 132 25.34 3.60 4.93
C ILE A 132 24.98 4.80 4.07
N SER A 133 25.85 5.10 3.10
CA SER A 133 25.62 6.21 2.18
C SER A 133 26.16 5.89 0.80
N THR A 134 25.53 6.49 -0.21
CA THR A 134 26.01 6.47 -1.60
C THR A 134 25.98 7.86 -2.19
N GLU A 135 26.94 8.15 -3.06
CA GLU A 135 26.88 9.29 -3.99
C GLU A 135 26.29 8.87 -5.34
N SER A 136 26.02 7.57 -5.52
CA SER A 136 25.48 6.99 -6.75
C SER A 136 23.95 7.12 -6.83
N TYR A 137 23.38 6.50 -7.86
CA TYR A 137 21.97 6.58 -8.22
C TYR A 137 21.02 6.06 -7.12
N GLU A 138 21.34 4.94 -6.47
CA GLU A 138 20.48 4.35 -5.43
C GLU A 138 21.34 3.69 -4.35
N CYS A 139 20.86 3.62 -3.10
CA CYS A 139 21.61 2.93 -2.03
C CYS A 139 21.13 1.49 -1.80
N VAL A 140 19.84 1.24 -1.66
CA VAL A 140 19.33 -0.12 -1.40
C VAL A 140 18.37 -0.55 -2.49
N HIS A 141 18.63 -1.70 -3.11
CA HIS A 141 17.79 -2.29 -4.14
C HIS A 141 17.08 -3.54 -3.60
N ILE A 142 15.75 -3.60 -3.75
CA ILE A 142 14.91 -4.74 -3.42
C ILE A 142 14.08 -5.08 -4.66
N VAL A 143 14.41 -6.16 -5.35
CA VAL A 143 13.86 -6.46 -6.69
C VAL A 143 13.45 -7.91 -6.80
N ASP A 144 12.20 -8.16 -7.22
CA ASP A 144 11.67 -9.51 -7.50
C ASP A 144 11.89 -10.50 -6.34
N VAL A 145 11.66 -10.02 -5.11
CA VAL A 145 11.83 -10.77 -3.86
C VAL A 145 10.60 -10.64 -2.98
N THR A 146 10.40 -11.61 -2.09
CA THR A 146 9.23 -11.67 -1.21
C THR A 146 9.59 -11.97 0.25
N ASN A 147 8.73 -11.57 1.18
CA ASN A 147 8.86 -11.87 2.60
C ASN A 147 10.20 -11.38 3.18
N ILE A 148 10.51 -10.10 2.98
CA ILE A 148 11.71 -9.47 3.52
C ILE A 148 11.35 -8.63 4.72
N LYS A 149 12.17 -8.71 5.77
CA LYS A 149 12.18 -7.76 6.86
C LYS A 149 13.50 -7.01 6.84
N PHE A 150 13.48 -5.70 6.74
CA PHE A 150 14.67 -4.85 6.80
C PHE A 150 14.59 -3.91 8.00
N ASN A 151 15.27 -4.31 9.07
CA ASN A 151 15.42 -3.51 10.26
C ASN A 151 16.57 -2.52 10.06
N LEU A 152 16.26 -1.23 10.02
CA LEU A 152 17.28 -0.19 9.93
C LEU A 152 18.06 -0.03 11.25
N ASN A 153 17.59 -0.64 12.35
CA ASN A 153 18.27 -0.71 13.64
C ASN A 153 18.77 0.66 14.14
N GLN A 154 17.94 1.68 14.01
CA GLN A 154 18.22 3.08 14.34
C GLN A 154 19.37 3.71 13.52
N ASN A 155 19.85 3.03 12.48
CA ASN A 155 20.81 3.59 11.53
C ASN A 155 20.10 4.31 10.38
N THR A 156 20.92 5.02 9.60
CA THR A 156 20.50 5.82 8.47
C THR A 156 20.95 5.22 7.15
N VAL A 157 20.03 5.12 6.20
CA VAL A 157 20.32 4.95 4.77
C VAL A 157 20.33 6.34 4.13
N ASN A 158 21.49 6.80 3.64
CA ASN A 158 21.62 8.13 3.05
C ASN A 158 21.93 8.05 1.55
N ALA A 159 20.98 8.40 0.71
CA ALA A 159 21.20 8.53 -0.72
C ALA A 159 21.53 9.96 -1.08
N GLY A 160 22.76 10.21 -1.53
CA GLY A 160 23.22 11.54 -1.90
C GLY A 160 22.23 12.24 -2.82
N TYR A 161 22.07 11.76 -4.06
CA TYR A 161 21.39 12.53 -5.10
C TYR A 161 19.99 12.04 -5.50
N LEU A 162 19.69 10.75 -5.35
CA LEU A 162 18.52 10.15 -5.97
C LEU A 162 17.73 9.27 -5.02
N ARG A 163 17.99 7.95 -4.95
CA ARG A 163 17.12 7.02 -4.22
C ARG A 163 17.72 6.38 -2.98
N GLY A 164 17.04 6.56 -1.84
CA GLY A 164 17.37 5.89 -0.58
C GLY A 164 17.19 4.39 -0.70
N ILE A 165 15.93 3.98 -0.82
CA ILE A 165 15.54 2.59 -1.02
C ILE A 165 14.61 2.53 -2.22
N ARG A 166 14.91 1.59 -3.13
CA ARG A 166 14.05 1.25 -4.25
C ARG A 166 13.53 -0.16 -4.09
N ILE A 167 12.21 -0.28 -4.14
CA ILE A 167 11.49 -1.55 -4.11
C ILE A 167 10.75 -1.68 -5.43
N ASN A 168 11.14 -2.64 -6.26
CA ASN A 168 10.44 -2.92 -7.51
C ASN A 168 9.91 -4.35 -7.53
N TRP A 169 8.62 -4.48 -7.79
CA TRP A 169 7.95 -5.77 -8.03
C TRP A 169 8.13 -6.77 -6.88
N ALA A 170 8.21 -6.25 -5.67
CA ALA A 170 8.38 -7.05 -4.47
C ALA A 170 7.05 -7.20 -3.73
N SER A 171 6.95 -8.19 -2.85
CA SER A 171 5.78 -8.33 -1.99
C SER A 171 6.08 -8.79 -0.58
N ASN A 172 5.22 -8.43 0.36
CA ASN A 172 5.38 -8.73 1.78
C ASN A 172 6.74 -8.22 2.31
N ILE A 173 7.00 -6.93 2.09
CA ILE A 173 8.24 -6.28 2.51
C ILE A 173 7.95 -5.40 3.72
N GLU A 174 8.71 -5.58 4.79
CA GLU A 174 8.63 -4.75 6.01
C GLU A 174 9.93 -3.98 6.18
N ILE A 175 9.90 -2.64 6.19
CA ILE A 175 11.05 -1.78 6.48
C ILE A 175 10.75 -0.96 7.72
N TYR A 176 11.64 -0.97 8.71
CA TYR A 176 11.31 -0.37 10.01
C TYR A 176 12.50 0.13 10.81
N ASN A 177 12.20 1.00 11.77
CA ASN A 177 13.07 1.37 12.89
C ASN A 177 14.37 2.05 12.45
N GLY A 178 14.28 3.22 11.81
CA GLY A 178 15.45 4.02 11.48
C GLY A 178 15.15 5.22 10.58
N THR A 179 16.17 5.70 9.89
CA THR A 179 16.08 6.91 9.06
C THR A 179 16.48 6.62 7.62
N ILE A 180 15.77 7.22 6.68
CA ILE A 180 16.12 7.22 5.26
C ILE A 180 16.22 8.68 4.84
N SER A 181 17.37 9.06 4.31
CA SER A 181 17.72 10.45 4.01
C SER A 181 18.19 10.57 2.58
N GLY A 182 18.01 11.74 1.99
CA GLY A 182 18.72 12.12 0.78
C GLY A 182 18.74 13.62 0.53
N SER A 183 19.21 14.03 -0.65
CA SER A 183 19.31 15.46 -0.98
C SER A 183 17.96 16.16 -0.80
N PRO A 184 17.93 17.31 -0.10
CA PRO A 184 16.76 18.17 -0.04
C PRO A 184 16.63 19.05 -1.29
N VAL A 185 17.65 19.10 -2.16
CA VAL A 185 17.71 20.02 -3.31
C VAL A 185 17.14 19.36 -4.55
N ASN A 186 16.21 20.06 -5.19
CA ASN A 186 15.68 19.75 -6.52
C ASN A 186 16.67 20.16 -7.60
N ASP A 187 17.72 19.36 -7.81
CA ASP A 187 18.56 19.57 -8.99
C ASP A 187 18.03 18.80 -10.21
N HIS A 188 17.15 17.80 -10.02
CA HIS A 188 16.43 17.02 -11.03
C HIS A 188 15.07 16.60 -10.46
N TRP A 189 14.09 16.26 -11.31
CA TRP A 189 12.73 15.83 -10.91
C TRP A 189 12.65 14.57 -10.01
N TYR A 190 13.77 14.03 -9.50
CA TYR A 190 13.88 12.64 -9.04
C TYR A 190 14.67 12.34 -7.73
N PRO A 191 15.05 13.26 -6.81
CA PRO A 191 15.50 12.85 -5.48
C PRO A 191 14.32 12.30 -4.68
N VAL A 192 14.04 11.02 -4.92
CA VAL A 192 12.96 10.21 -4.34
C VAL A 192 13.56 9.34 -3.24
N ILE A 193 13.21 9.58 -1.98
CA ILE A 193 13.85 8.85 -0.88
C ILE A 193 13.38 7.38 -0.84
N LEU A 194 12.08 7.17 -1.01
CA LEU A 194 11.47 5.85 -1.18
C LEU A 194 10.80 5.76 -2.54
N ASP A 195 11.32 4.91 -3.42
CA ASP A 195 10.71 4.56 -4.70
C ASP A 195 10.11 3.16 -4.59
N LEU A 196 8.79 3.08 -4.67
CA LEU A 196 8.02 1.91 -4.27
C LEU A 196 7.16 1.41 -5.42
N GLU A 197 7.25 0.12 -5.68
CA GLU A 197 6.33 -0.62 -6.54
C GLU A 197 6.18 -2.04 -5.97
N GLY A 198 4.96 -2.40 -5.56
CA GLY A 198 4.75 -3.69 -4.92
C GLY A 198 3.43 -3.84 -4.18
N THR A 199 3.30 -4.96 -3.49
CA THR A 199 2.07 -5.35 -2.77
C THR A 199 2.38 -5.79 -1.35
N ASN A 200 1.48 -5.51 -0.41
CA ASN A 200 1.65 -5.85 1.01
C ASN A 200 2.95 -5.28 1.59
N LEU A 201 3.22 -3.99 1.36
CA LEU A 201 4.38 -3.30 1.92
C LEU A 201 4.03 -2.71 3.28
N ARG A 202 4.95 -2.82 4.24
CA ARG A 202 4.81 -2.26 5.59
C ARG A 202 6.01 -1.40 5.93
N PHE A 203 5.75 -0.16 6.32
CA PHE A 203 6.75 0.79 6.77
C PHE A 203 6.41 1.21 8.19
N ASN A 204 7.32 1.02 9.16
CA ASN A 204 7.00 1.30 10.56
C ASN A 204 8.14 2.02 11.30
N ASN A 205 7.81 3.05 12.08
CA ASN A 205 8.77 3.80 12.89
C ASN A 205 9.96 4.32 12.04
N LEU A 206 9.63 5.05 10.98
CA LEU A 206 10.61 5.59 10.03
C LEU A 206 10.62 7.12 10.04
N ASN A 207 11.82 7.69 9.93
CA ASN A 207 12.00 9.09 9.57
C ASN A 207 12.51 9.17 8.13
N ILE A 208 11.79 9.87 7.27
CA ILE A 208 12.11 10.04 5.85
C ILE A 208 12.43 11.51 5.62
N ASN A 209 13.63 11.83 5.13
CA ASN A 209 14.08 13.20 4.93
C ASN A 209 14.61 13.39 3.51
N GLY A 210 14.08 14.35 2.76
CA GLY A 210 14.59 14.62 1.40
C GLY A 210 13.76 15.63 0.63
N PHE A 211 13.88 15.61 -0.69
CA PHE A 211 13.07 16.45 -1.58
C PHE A 211 11.68 15.83 -1.84
N MET A 212 11.62 14.64 -2.45
CA MET A 212 10.41 13.84 -2.57
C MET A 212 10.50 12.66 -1.59
N GLY A 213 9.63 12.63 -0.58
CA GLY A 213 9.68 11.65 0.49
C GLY A 213 9.40 10.24 -0.03
N ILE A 214 8.22 10.07 -0.62
CA ILE A 214 7.75 8.78 -1.14
C ILE A 214 7.24 8.99 -2.56
N TYR A 215 7.58 8.04 -3.43
CA TYR A 215 7.10 7.91 -4.79
C TYR A 215 6.59 6.50 -5.01
N THR A 216 5.50 6.36 -5.76
CA THR A 216 5.04 5.05 -6.24
C THR A 216 4.32 5.16 -7.58
N ASP A 217 4.56 4.19 -8.45
CA ASP A 217 3.76 3.99 -9.67
C ASP A 217 2.51 3.15 -9.35
N ASP A 218 2.69 1.99 -8.73
CA ASP A 218 1.59 1.10 -8.32
C ASP A 218 1.92 0.46 -6.97
N MET A 219 1.07 0.72 -5.97
CA MET A 219 1.21 0.14 -4.65
C MET A 219 -0.14 -0.30 -4.09
N GLN A 220 -0.15 -1.51 -3.54
CA GLN A 220 -1.41 -2.14 -3.09
C GLN A 220 -1.29 -2.76 -1.69
N ASN A 221 -2.38 -2.73 -0.93
CA ASN A 221 -2.54 -3.33 0.40
C ASN A 221 -1.38 -2.98 1.35
N SER A 222 -0.99 -1.71 1.39
CA SER A 222 0.26 -1.27 2.03
C SER A 222 -0.01 -0.27 3.15
N ILE A 223 0.82 -0.32 4.19
CA ILE A 223 0.64 0.49 5.40
C ILE A 223 1.92 1.20 5.84
N PHE A 224 1.79 2.48 6.16
CA PHE A 224 2.80 3.32 6.79
C PHE A 224 2.33 3.65 8.20
N GLU A 225 3.07 3.20 9.21
CA GLU A 225 2.70 3.32 10.61
C GLU A 225 3.79 4.09 11.36
N ASN A 226 3.44 5.14 12.11
CA ASN A 226 4.41 5.94 12.87
C ASN A 226 5.55 6.49 11.97
N VAL A 227 5.20 6.98 10.77
CA VAL A 227 6.16 7.51 9.80
C VAL A 227 6.16 9.03 9.86
N VAL A 228 7.35 9.62 9.94
CA VAL A 228 7.54 11.07 9.81
C VAL A 228 8.24 11.36 8.49
N VAL A 229 7.59 12.10 7.61
CA VAL A 229 8.17 12.54 6.32
C VAL A 229 8.45 14.03 6.39
N ASN A 230 9.71 14.40 6.22
CA ASN A 230 10.17 15.78 6.14
C ASN A 230 10.68 16.09 4.74
N SER A 231 9.84 16.71 3.91
CA SER A 231 10.12 16.86 2.48
C SER A 231 9.41 18.04 1.81
N SER A 232 9.76 18.30 0.55
CA SER A 232 9.11 19.29 -0.31
C SER A 232 7.81 18.72 -0.89
N ILE A 233 7.90 17.47 -1.36
CA ILE A 233 6.76 16.64 -1.77
C ILE A 233 6.69 15.47 -0.80
N GLY A 234 5.61 15.36 -0.03
CA GLY A 234 5.40 14.27 0.93
C GLY A 234 5.30 12.91 0.25
N PHE A 235 4.23 12.75 -0.52
CA PHE A 235 3.92 11.52 -1.25
C PHE A 235 3.41 11.82 -2.66
N PHE A 236 4.18 11.38 -3.65
CA PHE A 236 3.81 11.40 -5.07
C PHE A 236 3.35 10.00 -5.46
N PHE A 237 2.22 9.88 -6.17
CA PHE A 237 1.74 8.58 -6.60
C PHE A 237 0.89 8.63 -7.87
N TRP A 238 0.93 7.53 -8.63
CA TRP A 238 0.03 7.32 -9.76
C TRP A 238 -1.21 6.54 -9.33
N ILE A 239 -1.04 5.27 -8.93
CA ILE A 239 -2.14 4.37 -8.58
C ILE A 239 -1.92 3.79 -7.18
N LEU A 240 -2.95 3.84 -6.34
CA LEU A 240 -2.98 3.22 -5.02
C LEU A 240 -4.21 2.32 -4.86
N ASN A 241 -4.04 1.16 -4.25
CA ASN A 241 -5.17 0.31 -3.89
C ASN A 241 -5.04 -0.14 -2.44
N ASP A 242 -5.93 0.31 -1.56
CA ASP A 242 -5.87 0.00 -0.12
C ASP A 242 -4.51 0.36 0.51
N VAL A 243 -4.14 1.65 0.38
CA VAL A 243 -2.94 2.20 1.00
C VAL A 243 -3.33 3.04 2.21
N SER A 244 -2.62 2.87 3.33
CA SER A 244 -2.92 3.57 4.57
C SER A 244 -1.70 4.22 5.22
N PHE A 245 -1.90 5.42 5.78
CA PHE A 245 -1.00 6.05 6.74
C PHE A 245 -1.70 6.12 8.09
N VAL A 246 -1.07 5.57 9.12
CA VAL A 246 -1.59 5.49 10.48
C VAL A 246 -0.60 6.18 11.43
N ASN A 247 -1.10 7.09 12.27
CA ASN A 247 -0.32 7.84 13.24
C ASN A 247 0.97 8.44 12.64
N SER A 248 0.84 9.04 11.45
CA SER A 248 1.96 9.51 10.64
C SER A 248 1.89 11.02 10.43
N THR A 249 3.03 11.65 10.19
CA THR A 249 3.13 13.10 10.05
C THR A 249 3.97 13.47 8.85
N PHE A 250 3.43 14.33 7.99
CA PHE A 250 4.21 14.98 6.94
C PHE A 250 4.51 16.42 7.36
N VAL A 251 5.75 16.86 7.14
CA VAL A 251 6.25 18.19 7.46
C VAL A 251 6.94 18.77 6.25
N TRP A 252 6.55 19.99 5.87
CA TRP A 252 7.24 20.71 4.80
C TRP A 252 8.64 21.14 5.27
N ASN A 253 9.66 20.80 4.48
CA ASN A 253 11.07 21.09 4.79
C ASN A 253 11.50 22.55 4.51
N GLY A 254 10.61 23.39 3.96
CA GLY A 254 10.89 24.80 3.62
C GLY A 254 11.38 25.04 2.19
N LEU A 255 11.44 24.01 1.34
CA LEU A 255 11.88 24.11 -0.06
C LEU A 255 10.72 23.87 -1.02
N PRO A 256 10.56 24.67 -2.10
CA PRO A 256 9.52 24.46 -3.09
C PRO A 256 9.81 23.24 -4.00
N PRO A 257 8.77 22.58 -4.54
CA PRO A 257 7.35 22.83 -4.28
C PRO A 257 6.92 22.40 -2.86
N SER A 258 5.72 22.77 -2.44
CA SER A 258 5.23 22.53 -1.07
C SER A 258 3.90 21.77 -1.08
N TYR A 259 3.98 20.45 -1.29
CA TYR A 259 2.82 19.55 -1.44
C TYR A 259 2.92 18.38 -0.45
N ALA A 260 1.89 18.13 0.36
CA ALA A 260 1.87 16.91 1.17
C ALA A 260 1.57 15.69 0.30
N PHE A 261 0.57 15.78 -0.58
CA PHE A 261 0.21 14.73 -1.53
C PHE A 261 0.10 15.26 -2.96
N GLN A 262 0.64 14.51 -3.92
CA GLN A 262 0.53 14.79 -5.35
C GLN A 262 0.10 13.52 -6.10
N PRO A 263 -1.21 13.24 -6.17
CA PRO A 263 -1.75 12.19 -7.02
C PRO A 263 -1.68 12.60 -8.50
N PHE A 264 -1.25 11.70 -9.38
CA PHE A 264 -1.07 11.95 -10.82
C PHE A 264 -2.01 11.13 -11.72
N ALA A 265 -2.65 10.07 -11.22
CA ALA A 265 -3.51 9.22 -12.04
C ALA A 265 -4.81 8.78 -11.34
N ASP A 266 -5.67 8.15 -12.13
CA ASP A 266 -6.99 7.68 -11.73
C ASP A 266 -6.94 6.37 -10.94
N HIS A 267 -7.95 6.17 -10.10
CA HIS A 267 -8.24 5.00 -9.27
C HIS A 267 -7.31 4.77 -8.08
N SER A 268 -7.14 5.80 -7.24
CA SER A 268 -6.42 5.66 -5.97
C SER A 268 -7.35 5.59 -4.76
N ASP A 269 -7.13 4.60 -3.89
CA ASP A 269 -7.76 4.47 -2.57
C ASP A 269 -6.71 4.69 -1.47
N LEU A 270 -6.83 5.82 -0.74
CA LEU A 270 -5.88 6.22 0.31
C LEU A 270 -6.60 6.48 1.63
N VAL A 271 -6.12 5.87 2.71
CA VAL A 271 -6.61 6.07 4.07
C VAL A 271 -5.58 6.83 4.89
N LEU A 272 -6.01 7.94 5.51
CA LEU A 272 -5.21 8.75 6.41
C LEU A 272 -5.84 8.72 7.81
N GLU A 273 -5.27 7.90 8.70
CA GLU A 273 -5.75 7.66 10.06
C GLU A 273 -4.83 8.31 11.09
N GLU A 274 -5.38 9.20 11.93
CA GLU A 274 -4.61 9.96 12.92
C GLU A 274 -3.39 10.66 12.28
N PHE A 275 -3.61 11.25 11.10
CA PHE A 275 -2.56 11.82 10.27
C PHE A 275 -2.44 13.34 10.47
N GLU A 276 -1.22 13.86 10.35
CA GLU A 276 -0.96 15.30 10.47
C GLU A 276 -0.13 15.84 9.31
N MET A 277 -0.58 16.95 8.71
CA MET A 277 0.14 17.70 7.67
C MET A 277 0.58 19.06 8.24
N LYS A 278 1.88 19.34 8.22
CA LYS A 278 2.46 20.56 8.81
C LYS A 278 3.11 21.44 7.76
N ASN A 279 2.70 22.70 7.75
CA ASN A 279 3.36 23.81 7.04
C ASN A 279 3.43 23.69 5.51
N PHE A 280 2.70 22.77 4.89
CA PHE A 280 2.58 22.75 3.43
C PHE A 280 1.71 23.91 2.93
N GLU A 281 2.07 24.44 1.76
CA GLU A 281 1.24 25.37 0.99
C GLU A 281 -0.04 24.66 0.54
N TYR A 282 0.10 23.46 -0.02
CA TYR A 282 -1.02 22.60 -0.41
C TYR A 282 -0.95 21.24 0.30
N ASP A 283 -2.07 20.84 0.88
CA ASP A 283 -2.24 19.51 1.44
C ASP A 283 -2.37 18.50 0.29
N PHE A 284 -3.11 18.85 -0.77
CA PHE A 284 -3.25 18.04 -1.98
C PHE A 284 -3.07 18.88 -3.23
N TYR A 285 -2.26 18.39 -4.17
CA TYR A 285 -2.12 18.92 -5.52
C TYR A 285 -2.70 17.90 -6.51
N LEU A 286 -3.97 18.08 -6.92
CA LEU A 286 -4.76 17.05 -7.61
C LEU A 286 -4.49 16.99 -9.11
N GLU A 287 -3.39 16.38 -9.51
CA GLU A 287 -2.94 16.32 -10.89
C GLU A 287 -3.65 15.21 -11.69
N GLY A 288 -4.95 15.37 -11.94
CA GLY A 288 -5.74 14.45 -12.79
C GLY A 288 -6.26 13.17 -12.12
N ALA A 289 -6.56 13.22 -10.82
CA ALA A 289 -6.88 12.02 -10.03
C ALA A 289 -8.38 11.76 -9.77
N TYR A 290 -8.94 10.69 -10.35
CA TYR A 290 -10.17 10.05 -9.87
C TYR A 290 -9.82 9.20 -8.66
N SER A 291 -10.16 9.60 -7.44
CA SER A 291 -9.64 8.92 -6.25
C SER A 291 -10.54 9.10 -5.03
N ASP A 292 -10.48 8.11 -4.14
CA ASP A 292 -11.18 8.11 -2.86
C ASP A 292 -10.17 8.23 -1.72
N PHE A 293 -10.26 9.34 -1.00
CA PHE A 293 -9.40 9.63 0.14
C PHE A 293 -10.21 9.61 1.43
N PHE A 294 -9.84 8.75 2.37
CA PHE A 294 -10.54 8.54 3.63
C PHE A 294 -9.74 9.17 4.78
N PHE A 295 -10.32 10.18 5.44
CA PHE A 295 -9.72 10.91 6.55
C PHE A 295 -10.33 10.42 7.86
N ARG A 296 -9.61 9.55 8.56
CA ARG A 296 -10.05 8.88 9.79
C ARG A 296 -9.43 9.57 11.00
N ASN A 297 -10.24 10.29 11.79
CA ASN A 297 -9.74 11.13 12.89
C ASN A 297 -8.63 12.13 12.44
N THR A 298 -8.64 12.51 11.17
CA THR A 298 -7.62 13.39 10.56
C THR A 298 -8.24 14.76 10.27
N HIS A 299 -7.56 15.84 10.65
CA HIS A 299 -7.97 17.19 10.25
C HIS A 299 -7.52 17.47 8.82
N PHE A 300 -8.45 17.92 7.99
CA PHE A 300 -8.20 18.22 6.59
C PHE A 300 -8.71 19.62 6.24
N ASN A 301 -7.86 20.44 5.64
CA ASN A 301 -8.23 21.77 5.20
C ASN A 301 -8.43 21.80 3.68
N LEU A 302 -9.70 21.78 3.26
CA LEU A 302 -10.09 21.87 1.84
C LEU A 302 -9.60 23.16 1.15
N SER A 303 -9.31 24.23 1.90
CA SER A 303 -8.75 25.45 1.32
C SER A 303 -7.31 25.28 0.81
N LYS A 304 -6.65 24.18 1.20
CA LYS A 304 -5.28 23.83 0.79
C LYS A 304 -5.25 22.76 -0.31
N VAL A 305 -6.37 22.54 -1.00
CA VAL A 305 -6.41 21.65 -2.15
C VAL A 305 -6.25 22.50 -3.42
N TYR A 306 -5.27 22.14 -4.24
CA TYR A 306 -5.08 22.73 -5.56
C TYR A 306 -5.75 21.88 -6.64
N TYR A 307 -6.44 22.55 -7.55
CA TYR A 307 -7.21 21.94 -8.65
C TYR A 307 -6.70 22.45 -10.00
N PRO A 308 -5.88 21.66 -10.74
CA PRO A 308 -5.47 22.00 -12.09
C PRO A 308 -6.60 21.82 -13.11
N ASP A 309 -6.40 22.37 -14.32
CA ASP A 309 -7.45 22.52 -15.34
C ASP A 309 -7.88 21.23 -16.07
N TRP A 310 -7.27 20.08 -15.77
CA TRP A 310 -7.48 18.81 -16.49
C TRP A 310 -8.12 17.76 -15.59
N SER A 311 -9.19 17.15 -16.09
CA SER A 311 -10.34 16.86 -15.24
C SER A 311 -10.64 15.40 -14.91
N THR A 312 -10.70 15.05 -13.62
CA THR A 312 -11.32 13.82 -13.07
C THR A 312 -11.97 14.08 -11.68
N THR A 313 -12.80 13.17 -11.17
CA THR A 313 -13.59 13.40 -9.93
C THR A 313 -12.89 12.83 -8.71
N THR A 314 -12.51 13.68 -7.74
CA THR A 314 -11.91 13.25 -6.46
C THR A 314 -12.92 13.33 -5.32
N ARG A 315 -12.92 12.33 -4.44
CA ARG A 315 -13.82 12.22 -3.29
C ARG A 315 -13.02 12.16 -2.00
N PHE A 316 -13.35 13.05 -1.07
CA PHE A 316 -12.75 13.12 0.26
C PHE A 316 -13.81 12.74 1.29
N TYR A 317 -13.63 11.59 1.93
CA TYR A 317 -14.52 11.06 2.95
C TYR A 317 -13.96 11.35 4.33
N ARG A 318 -14.68 12.16 5.11
CA ARG A 318 -14.36 12.39 6.51
C ARG A 318 -15.02 11.34 7.38
N GLN A 319 -14.24 10.63 8.19
CA GLN A 319 -14.69 9.51 9.00
C GLN A 319 -14.27 9.64 10.46
N HIS A 320 -15.10 9.14 11.36
CA HIS A 320 -14.84 9.09 12.80
C HIS A 320 -14.91 7.67 13.32
N LYS A 321 -14.02 7.36 14.28
CA LYS A 321 -14.09 6.10 14.99
C LYS A 321 -15.24 6.16 15.97
N VAL A 322 -16.18 5.22 15.87
CA VAL A 322 -17.28 5.06 16.80
C VAL A 322 -17.09 3.74 17.55
N ILE A 323 -17.01 3.84 18.87
CA ILE A 323 -16.93 2.72 19.81
C ILE A 323 -18.31 2.59 20.45
N ILE A 324 -18.98 1.49 20.20
CA ILE A 324 -20.33 1.20 20.69
C ILE A 324 -20.20 0.22 21.86
N ASN A 325 -20.61 0.65 23.04
CA ASN A 325 -20.55 -0.14 24.27
C ASN A 325 -21.95 -0.61 24.63
N VAL A 326 -22.19 -1.92 24.48
CA VAL A 326 -23.47 -2.56 24.78
C VAL A 326 -23.40 -3.23 26.15
N SER A 327 -24.38 -2.92 27.00
CA SER A 327 -24.54 -3.59 28.30
C SER A 327 -26.01 -3.86 28.59
N ASP A 328 -26.28 -4.86 29.42
CA ASP A 328 -27.63 -5.16 29.88
C ASP A 328 -28.08 -4.24 31.03
N GLN A 329 -29.32 -4.39 31.47
CA GLN A 329 -29.89 -3.64 32.60
C GLN A 329 -29.17 -3.88 33.96
N LEU A 330 -28.31 -4.89 34.05
CA LEU A 330 -27.47 -5.20 35.22
C LEU A 330 -26.02 -4.72 35.04
N ASN A 331 -25.73 -3.92 34.00
CA ASN A 331 -24.39 -3.52 33.57
C ASN A 331 -23.45 -4.70 33.24
N LYS A 332 -24.01 -5.86 32.88
CA LYS A 332 -23.22 -6.95 32.34
C LYS A 332 -23.06 -6.75 30.84
N THR A 333 -21.85 -7.00 30.36
CA THR A 333 -21.51 -6.92 28.96
C THR A 333 -21.67 -8.29 28.29
N GLY A 334 -21.84 -8.29 26.97
CA GLY A 334 -21.96 -9.53 26.19
C GLY A 334 -22.02 -9.29 24.68
N SER A 335 -21.86 -10.38 23.93
CA SER A 335 -21.89 -10.36 22.46
C SER A 335 -23.31 -10.15 21.93
N GLY A 336 -23.46 -9.27 20.94
CA GLY A 336 -24.71 -8.85 20.32
C GLY A 336 -24.47 -8.26 18.93
N VAL A 337 -25.55 -7.85 18.26
CA VAL A 337 -25.48 -7.29 16.89
C VAL A 337 -25.96 -5.84 16.90
N ILE A 338 -25.17 -4.97 16.30
CA ILE A 338 -25.51 -3.56 16.07
C ILE A 338 -25.82 -3.35 14.60
N GLU A 339 -26.96 -2.75 14.32
CA GLU A 339 -27.35 -2.25 13.01
C GLU A 339 -27.14 -0.73 12.96
N ILE A 340 -26.38 -0.25 11.98
CA ILE A 340 -26.14 1.17 11.75
C ILE A 340 -26.78 1.55 10.42
N LYS A 341 -27.67 2.53 10.46
CA LYS A 341 -28.35 3.07 9.27
C LYS A 341 -28.14 4.57 9.20
N ASP A 342 -27.68 5.05 8.05
CA ASP A 342 -27.72 6.47 7.71
C ASP A 342 -29.20 6.92 7.63
N THR A 343 -29.49 8.12 8.11
CA THR A 343 -30.84 8.70 8.13
C THR A 343 -31.23 9.35 6.79
N ILE A 344 -30.28 9.56 5.88
CA ILE A 344 -30.52 10.26 4.62
C ILE A 344 -31.03 9.29 3.54
N SER A 345 -32.22 9.59 2.99
CA SER A 345 -32.75 8.88 1.83
C SER A 345 -31.91 9.19 0.58
N LYS A 346 -31.54 8.16 -0.20
CA LYS A 346 -30.76 8.20 -1.46
C LYS A 346 -31.44 8.99 -2.61
N ASN A 347 -31.78 10.26 -2.40
CA ASN A 347 -32.43 11.11 -3.38
C ASN A 347 -31.63 12.41 -3.61
N SER A 348 -30.40 12.29 -4.11
CA SER A 348 -29.78 13.40 -4.86
C SER A 348 -29.43 12.92 -6.27
N SER A 349 -30.31 13.26 -7.20
CA SER A 349 -30.42 12.70 -8.56
C SER A 349 -29.43 13.29 -9.57
N LYS A 350 -28.33 13.91 -9.15
CA LYS A 350 -27.40 14.54 -10.11
C LYS A 350 -26.15 13.74 -10.41
N PHE A 351 -25.74 12.81 -9.54
CA PHE A 351 -24.53 11.99 -9.75
C PHE A 351 -24.72 10.61 -9.10
N LYS A 352 -24.63 9.54 -9.89
CA LYS A 352 -24.92 8.14 -9.47
C LYS A 352 -23.85 7.51 -8.54
N GLU A 353 -22.87 8.28 -8.05
CA GLU A 353 -21.68 7.78 -7.34
C GLU A 353 -21.53 8.31 -5.89
N LYS A 354 -22.65 8.73 -5.28
CA LYS A 354 -22.70 9.28 -3.91
C LYS A 354 -23.20 8.26 -2.88
N ASP A 355 -22.80 7.01 -3.00
CA ASP A 355 -23.13 6.05 -1.94
C ASP A 355 -22.26 6.36 -0.72
N ASN A 356 -22.92 6.56 0.43
CA ASN A 356 -22.24 6.60 1.71
C ASN A 356 -21.60 5.22 1.93
N PRO A 357 -20.26 5.11 2.03
CA PRO A 357 -19.60 3.82 2.24
C PRO A 357 -20.01 3.14 3.56
N THR A 358 -20.67 3.88 4.45
CA THR A 358 -21.20 3.41 5.74
C THR A 358 -22.69 3.04 5.69
N GLY A 359 -23.47 3.51 4.71
CA GLY A 359 -24.91 3.80 4.81
C GLY A 359 -25.87 2.68 5.27
N ASN A 360 -25.41 1.44 5.36
CA ASN A 360 -26.05 0.37 6.14
C ASN A 360 -25.01 -0.68 6.55
N LEU A 361 -24.79 -0.87 7.85
CA LEU A 361 -23.75 -1.73 8.39
C LEU A 361 -24.27 -2.59 9.55
N LEU A 362 -23.88 -3.86 9.60
CA LEU A 362 -24.13 -4.77 10.72
C LEU A 362 -22.82 -5.18 11.35
N LEU A 363 -22.69 -5.01 12.67
CA LEU A 363 -21.47 -5.30 13.42
C LEU A 363 -21.78 -6.17 14.63
N ALA A 364 -20.90 -7.12 14.93
CA ALA A 364 -20.96 -7.89 16.17
C ALA A 364 -20.13 -7.21 17.27
N THR A 365 -20.58 -7.29 18.52
CA THR A 365 -19.77 -6.90 19.68
C THR A 365 -18.89 -8.06 20.17
N ASP A 366 -17.75 -7.74 20.77
CA ASP A 366 -16.89 -8.70 21.45
C ASP A 366 -17.53 -9.24 22.75
N GLU A 367 -16.80 -10.11 23.47
CA GLU A 367 -17.23 -10.66 24.77
C GLU A 367 -17.42 -9.59 25.86
N ARG A 368 -16.87 -8.39 25.65
CA ARG A 368 -17.00 -7.22 26.52
C ARG A 368 -18.09 -6.27 26.03
N GLY A 369 -18.88 -6.65 25.03
CA GLY A 369 -19.97 -5.82 24.50
C GLY A 369 -19.48 -4.63 23.68
N ILE A 370 -18.24 -4.64 23.20
CA ILE A 370 -17.65 -3.53 22.44
C ILE A 370 -17.70 -3.84 20.95
N ALA A 371 -18.25 -2.92 20.15
CA ALA A 371 -18.11 -2.90 18.69
C ALA A 371 -17.41 -1.61 18.26
N GLU A 372 -16.54 -1.69 17.26
CA GLU A 372 -15.82 -0.53 16.71
C GLU A 372 -16.04 -0.43 15.20
N THR A 373 -16.23 0.78 14.70
CA THR A 373 -16.31 1.04 13.25
C THR A 373 -15.97 2.47 12.90
N TRP A 374 -15.68 2.70 11.62
CA TRP A 374 -15.55 4.03 11.03
C TRP A 374 -16.89 4.42 10.41
N LEU A 375 -17.45 5.55 10.85
CA LEU A 375 -18.65 6.13 10.23
C LEU A 375 -18.27 7.38 9.45
N THR A 376 -18.80 7.52 8.24
CA THR A 376 -18.59 8.71 7.41
C THR A 376 -19.46 9.86 7.88
N GLU A 377 -18.85 10.95 8.32
CA GLU A 377 -19.57 12.21 8.59
C GLU A 377 -19.96 12.89 7.30
N ARG A 378 -19.00 13.00 6.37
CA ARG A 378 -19.13 13.94 5.26
C ARG A 378 -18.34 13.50 4.05
N LEU A 379 -18.86 13.82 2.88
CA LEU A 379 -18.21 13.65 1.59
C LEU A 379 -18.03 15.02 0.92
N PHE A 380 -16.79 15.34 0.61
CA PHE A 380 -16.46 16.44 -0.28
C PHE A 380 -16.12 15.88 -1.64
N VAL A 381 -16.82 16.34 -2.68
CA VAL A 381 -16.55 15.96 -4.06
C VAL A 381 -15.93 17.15 -4.76
N ALA A 382 -14.68 16.98 -5.20
CA ALA A 382 -14.04 17.92 -6.10
C ALA A 382 -14.21 17.40 -7.54
N LYS A 383 -15.01 18.12 -8.32
CA LYS A 383 -15.10 17.91 -9.76
C LYS A 383 -14.32 18.99 -10.43
N THR A 384 -13.23 18.61 -11.05
CA THR A 384 -12.60 19.42 -12.08
C THR A 384 -13.55 19.47 -13.29
N SER A 385 -14.47 20.42 -13.30
CA SER A 385 -15.02 20.99 -14.53
C SER A 385 -14.35 22.36 -14.71
N SER A 386 -14.52 23.03 -15.85
CA SER A 386 -14.21 24.46 -15.93
C SER A 386 -15.54 25.22 -15.83
N PRO A 387 -15.85 25.88 -14.69
CA PRO A 387 -15.07 26.00 -13.45
C PRO A 387 -15.15 24.76 -12.53
N VAL A 388 -14.19 24.62 -11.62
CA VAL A 388 -14.15 23.53 -10.62
C VAL A 388 -15.40 23.64 -9.76
N VAL A 389 -16.09 22.52 -9.56
CA VAL A 389 -17.28 22.43 -8.71
C VAL A 389 -16.94 21.58 -7.50
N VAL A 390 -16.99 22.20 -6.32
CA VAL A 390 -16.88 21.50 -5.04
C VAL A 390 -18.29 21.31 -4.48
N GLU A 391 -18.68 20.07 -4.22
CA GLU A 391 -19.94 19.72 -3.56
C GLU A 391 -19.63 19.14 -2.17
N ASP A 392 -20.40 19.57 -1.17
CA ASP A 392 -20.38 18.99 0.18
C ASP A 392 -21.68 18.21 0.40
N VAL A 393 -21.55 16.98 0.90
CA VAL A 393 -22.66 16.10 1.25
C VAL A 393 -22.45 15.63 2.68
N ASP A 394 -23.33 16.07 3.56
CA ASP A 394 -23.37 15.58 4.93
C ASP A 394 -24.03 14.20 4.97
N PHE A 395 -23.42 13.26 5.68
CA PHE A 395 -23.96 11.93 5.99
C PHE A 395 -24.23 11.77 7.50
N SER A 396 -24.08 12.85 8.28
CA SER A 396 -24.28 12.84 9.72
C SER A 396 -25.76 12.66 10.10
N ASP A 397 -25.93 12.21 11.35
CA ASP A 397 -27.11 11.60 11.94
C ASP A 397 -27.31 10.13 11.50
N TYR A 398 -26.79 9.22 12.32
CA TYR A 398 -26.93 7.77 12.19
C TYR A 398 -27.89 7.21 13.22
N ASN A 399 -28.73 6.27 12.79
CA ASN A 399 -29.47 5.36 13.66
C ASN A 399 -28.57 4.17 14.02
N ILE A 400 -28.12 4.09 15.28
CA ILE A 400 -27.41 2.94 15.81
C ILE A 400 -28.38 2.11 16.64
N THR A 401 -28.74 0.93 16.14
CA THR A 401 -29.73 0.04 16.75
C THR A 401 -29.05 -1.21 17.29
N ALA A 402 -29.05 -1.40 18.60
CA ALA A 402 -28.67 -2.67 19.20
C ALA A 402 -29.84 -3.65 19.08
N LYS A 403 -29.62 -4.74 18.36
CA LYS A 403 -30.60 -5.82 18.18
C LYS A 403 -30.60 -6.72 19.39
N THR A 404 -31.78 -6.97 19.94
CA THR A 404 -31.96 -7.86 21.09
C THR A 404 -32.82 -9.06 20.71
N TRP A 405 -32.58 -10.22 21.33
CA TRP A 405 -33.45 -11.40 21.17
C TRP A 405 -34.90 -11.08 21.59
N ALA A 406 -35.06 -10.18 22.56
CA ALA A 406 -36.33 -9.87 23.20
C ALA A 406 -37.32 -9.06 22.35
N GLY A 407 -36.91 -8.61 21.16
CA GLY A 407 -37.76 -7.84 20.24
C GLY A 407 -37.87 -6.34 20.56
N GLU A 408 -37.34 -5.87 21.68
CA GLU A 408 -37.18 -4.44 21.96
C GLU A 408 -35.77 -4.01 21.58
N ASP A 409 -35.62 -3.57 20.32
CA ASP A 409 -34.42 -2.93 19.83
C ASP A 409 -34.19 -1.59 20.54
N THR A 410 -32.94 -1.29 20.89
CA THR A 410 -32.58 0.02 21.42
C THR A 410 -31.87 0.84 20.34
N THR A 411 -32.49 1.95 19.92
CA THR A 411 -31.91 2.86 18.91
C THR A 411 -31.38 4.13 19.57
N VAL A 412 -30.14 4.47 19.24
CA VAL A 412 -29.51 5.74 19.58
C VAL A 412 -29.28 6.54 18.30
N GLN A 413 -29.67 7.81 18.32
CA GLN A 413 -29.30 8.78 17.28
C GLN A 413 -27.89 9.28 17.54
N LEU A 414 -27.00 9.16 16.55
CA LEU A 414 -25.64 9.67 16.65
C LEU A 414 -25.39 10.77 15.61
N SER A 415 -25.10 11.97 16.10
CA SER A 415 -24.60 13.07 15.27
C SER A 415 -23.07 13.14 15.31
N LEU A 416 -22.44 13.21 14.15
CA LEU A 416 -20.98 13.22 14.01
C LEU A 416 -20.47 14.67 13.92
N ALA A 417 -20.53 15.42 15.03
CA ALA A 417 -20.13 16.84 15.06
C ALA A 417 -18.72 17.10 15.65
N SER A 418 -17.95 16.05 15.99
CA SER A 418 -16.69 16.15 16.73
C SER A 418 -15.53 15.46 16.02
N ASN A 419 -14.31 16.00 16.11
CA ASN A 419 -13.07 15.45 15.50
C ASN A 419 -12.42 14.33 16.34
N THR A 420 -13.20 13.48 16.97
CA THR A 420 -12.68 12.56 17.99
C THR A 420 -13.37 11.22 17.91
N THR A 421 -12.72 10.20 18.43
CA THR A 421 -13.36 8.92 18.74
C THR A 421 -14.61 9.15 19.60
N ILE A 422 -15.73 8.58 19.18
CA ILE A 422 -17.04 8.75 19.82
C ILE A 422 -17.40 7.46 20.53
N SER A 423 -17.70 7.56 21.83
CA SER A 423 -18.22 6.43 22.61
C SER A 423 -19.74 6.51 22.71
N VAL A 424 -20.44 5.47 22.28
CA VAL A 424 -21.90 5.36 22.32
C VAL A 424 -22.30 4.26 23.30
N PRO A 425 -22.80 4.59 24.50
CA PRO A 425 -23.35 3.60 25.42
C PRO A 425 -24.76 3.21 24.99
N ILE A 426 -25.04 1.90 24.92
CA ILE A 426 -26.37 1.36 24.67
C ILE A 426 -26.70 0.36 25.78
N HIS A 427 -27.81 0.61 26.48
CA HIS A 427 -28.34 -0.28 27.50
C HIS A 427 -29.51 -1.07 26.93
N ILE A 428 -29.38 -2.39 26.90
CA ILE A 428 -30.42 -3.30 26.42
C ILE A 428 -31.15 -3.96 27.58
N SER A 429 -32.45 -4.16 27.42
CA SER A 429 -33.26 -4.94 28.37
C SER A 429 -33.22 -6.42 27.98
N ILE A 430 -32.57 -7.25 28.78
CA ILE A 430 -32.62 -8.71 28.66
C ILE A 430 -33.80 -9.24 29.49
N PRO A 431 -34.73 -10.00 28.90
CA PRO A 431 -35.81 -10.66 29.61
C PRO A 431 -35.25 -11.53 30.72
N VAL A 432 -35.86 -11.42 31.92
CA VAL A 432 -35.51 -12.26 33.08
C VAL A 432 -35.92 -13.72 32.86
N ALA A 433 -36.75 -13.98 31.84
CA ALA A 433 -37.13 -15.30 31.36
C ALA A 433 -36.88 -15.39 29.86
N LEU A 434 -36.17 -16.43 29.41
CA LEU A 434 -36.13 -16.78 27.99
C LEU A 434 -37.57 -16.95 27.51
N PRO A 435 -37.97 -16.39 26.36
CA PRO A 435 -39.29 -16.65 25.82
C PRO A 435 -39.49 -18.16 25.65
N GLU A 436 -40.69 -18.65 25.92
CA GLU A 436 -41.09 -20.04 25.65
C GLU A 436 -41.16 -20.25 24.13
N CYS A 437 -40.01 -20.24 23.47
CA CYS A 437 -39.86 -20.57 22.07
C CYS A 437 -39.58 -22.06 21.96
N THR A 438 -40.23 -22.73 21.02
CA THR A 438 -39.83 -24.07 20.63
C THR A 438 -38.45 -24.02 19.94
N ILE A 439 -37.61 -25.05 20.07
CA ILE A 439 -36.29 -25.13 19.41
C ILE A 439 -36.36 -24.75 17.91
N PRO A 440 -37.42 -25.11 17.15
CA PRO A 440 -37.62 -24.60 15.79
C PRO A 440 -37.68 -23.07 15.65
N GLN A 441 -38.34 -22.37 16.56
CA GLN A 441 -38.46 -20.91 16.57
C GLN A 441 -37.19 -20.20 17.05
N LEU A 442 -36.35 -20.88 17.84
CA LEU A 442 -35.01 -20.39 18.22
C LEU A 442 -34.01 -20.46 17.06
N LEU A 443 -34.33 -21.23 16.01
CA LEU A 443 -33.48 -21.48 14.84
C LEU A 443 -33.96 -20.76 13.57
N ASP A 444 -35.09 -20.06 13.64
CA ASP A 444 -35.64 -19.21 12.57
C ASP A 444 -35.34 -17.74 12.92
N LEU A 445 -34.11 -17.33 12.62
CA LEU A 445 -33.55 -16.05 13.09
C LEU A 445 -33.87 -14.88 12.16
N ASN A 446 -34.37 -15.15 10.96
CA ASN A 446 -34.96 -14.13 10.09
C ASN A 446 -36.50 -14.04 10.24
N ASN A 447 -37.10 -14.94 11.04
CA ASN A 447 -38.51 -14.98 11.40
C ASN A 447 -39.43 -15.12 10.17
N ASP A 448 -39.04 -16.00 9.23
CA ASP A 448 -39.77 -16.30 8.00
C ASP A 448 -40.63 -17.57 8.07
N ASP A 449 -40.77 -18.15 9.27
CA ASP A 449 -41.44 -19.41 9.59
C ASP A 449 -40.79 -20.65 8.92
N THR A 450 -39.58 -20.51 8.35
CA THR A 450 -38.84 -21.60 7.70
C THR A 450 -37.38 -21.65 8.11
N ILE A 451 -37.02 -22.60 8.99
CA ILE A 451 -35.62 -22.87 9.34
C ILE A 451 -34.86 -23.31 8.09
N ASN A 452 -34.03 -22.41 7.58
CA ASN A 452 -33.32 -22.59 6.33
C ASN A 452 -31.85 -22.18 6.44
N MET A 453 -31.16 -22.21 5.31
CA MET A 453 -29.72 -21.95 5.26
C MET A 453 -29.37 -20.50 5.64
N GLN A 454 -30.31 -19.55 5.50
CA GLN A 454 -30.14 -18.17 5.94
C GLN A 454 -30.03 -18.08 7.45
N ASP A 455 -30.83 -18.85 8.19
CA ASP A 455 -30.73 -18.90 9.65
C ASP A 455 -29.42 -19.53 10.12
N ALA A 456 -28.97 -20.60 9.45
CA ALA A 456 -27.66 -21.19 9.71
C ALA A 456 -26.51 -20.20 9.42
N VAL A 457 -26.65 -19.36 8.40
CA VAL A 457 -25.71 -18.26 8.11
C VAL A 457 -25.75 -17.20 9.20
N ILE A 458 -26.92 -16.87 9.77
CA ILE A 458 -27.05 -15.94 10.90
C ILE A 458 -26.38 -16.53 12.15
N ILE A 459 -26.60 -17.81 12.46
CA ILE A 459 -25.93 -18.51 13.58
C ILE A 459 -24.42 -18.56 13.36
N LEU A 460 -23.96 -18.90 12.16
CA LEU A 460 -22.53 -18.96 11.86
C LEU A 460 -21.89 -17.58 11.92
N ARG A 461 -22.59 -16.52 11.50
CA ARG A 461 -22.14 -15.13 11.70
C ARG A 461 -22.09 -14.77 13.18
N TYR A 462 -23.09 -15.18 13.95
CA TYR A 462 -23.18 -14.96 15.39
C TYR A 462 -22.06 -15.67 16.17
N ILE A 463 -21.74 -16.91 15.81
CA ILE A 463 -20.69 -17.71 16.45
C ILE A 463 -19.28 -17.30 16.00
N SER A 464 -19.10 -16.98 14.71
CA SER A 464 -17.77 -16.74 14.13
C SER A 464 -17.34 -15.28 14.09
N GLY A 465 -18.28 -14.33 14.15
CA GLY A 465 -18.00 -12.91 13.97
C GLY A 465 -17.55 -12.52 12.55
N LEU A 466 -17.65 -13.41 11.55
CA LEU A 466 -17.18 -13.18 10.18
C LEU A 466 -18.33 -13.14 9.15
N PRO A 467 -18.18 -12.40 8.04
CA PRO A 467 -19.16 -12.40 6.95
C PRO A 467 -19.13 -13.74 6.19
N VAL A 468 -20.21 -14.51 6.28
CA VAL A 468 -20.40 -15.77 5.55
C VAL A 468 -21.28 -15.55 4.31
N THR A 469 -20.83 -16.00 3.13
CA THR A 469 -21.60 -16.02 1.87
C THR A 469 -22.04 -17.44 1.52
N SER A 470 -23.27 -17.60 1.02
CA SER A 470 -23.85 -18.90 0.68
C SER A 470 -23.38 -19.37 -0.70
N LEU A 471 -22.15 -19.86 -0.81
CA LEU A 471 -21.68 -20.51 -2.03
C LEU A 471 -21.79 -22.04 -1.89
N GLY A 472 -22.93 -22.55 -2.35
CA GLY A 472 -23.17 -23.94 -2.75
C GLY A 472 -22.89 -25.02 -1.71
N SER A 473 -23.88 -25.42 -0.91
CA SER A 473 -23.86 -26.76 -0.28
C SER A 473 -25.27 -27.24 0.06
N LYS A 474 -25.42 -28.58 0.04
CA LYS A 474 -26.67 -29.33 0.18
C LYS A 474 -27.30 -29.15 1.56
N GLU A 475 -28.63 -29.16 1.59
CA GLU A 475 -29.48 -29.17 2.79
C GLU A 475 -28.99 -30.18 3.84
N CYS A 476 -28.80 -29.72 5.07
CA CYS A 476 -28.52 -30.57 6.22
C CYS A 476 -29.79 -31.34 6.60
N ALA A 477 -29.75 -32.68 6.47
CA ALA A 477 -30.78 -33.55 7.04
C ALA A 477 -30.71 -33.50 8.58
N GLY A 478 -31.83 -33.22 9.22
CA GLY A 478 -31.96 -33.02 10.66
C GLY A 478 -31.39 -34.19 11.48
N ILE A 479 -30.57 -33.86 12.46
CA ILE A 479 -30.10 -34.80 13.49
C ILE A 479 -31.20 -34.93 14.54
N SER A 480 -31.74 -36.13 14.68
CA SER A 480 -32.57 -36.54 15.81
C SER A 480 -31.69 -36.65 17.06
N LEU A 481 -31.92 -35.77 18.04
CA LEU A 481 -31.39 -35.96 19.40
C LEU A 481 -32.46 -36.65 20.25
N ASN A 482 -32.18 -37.88 20.64
CA ASN A 482 -32.96 -38.71 21.55
C ASN A 482 -32.78 -38.19 22.99
N PRO A 483 -33.83 -38.09 23.83
CA PRO A 483 -33.72 -37.44 25.12
C PRO A 483 -33.22 -38.43 26.17
N PHE A 484 -32.07 -38.12 26.76
CA PHE A 484 -31.72 -38.50 28.13
C PHE A 484 -31.03 -37.33 28.81
#